data_AF-A0A820NEQ9-F1
#
_entry.id   AF-A0A820NEQ9-F1
#
_cell.length_a   1.000
_cell.length_b   1.000
_cell.length_c   1.000
_cell.angle_alpha   90.00
_cell.angle_beta   90.00
_cell.angle_gamma   90.00
#
_symmetry.space_group_name_H-M   'P 1'
#
loop_
_entity.id
_entity.type
_entity.pdbx_description
1 polymer ?
#
loop_
_entity_poly.entity_id
_entity_poly.type
_entity_poly.pdbx_seq_one_letter_code
_entity_poly.pdbx_strand_id
1 'polypeptide(L)'
;LDMGVDGFRADAVRHLIENDQFRDEPLSKNAKDSDPEVMYDAYEHTETADQPGSYVLVRRWRKFFDEYAYENNHDYIFLATEAYAQDIKKVMEHFALNHEELGSDVSINFLITYYLDKEDDEKHGLALDKQLSEWHSNLPDHAWSNWCLGSHDSRRIATRLPQKELIDG
;
A
#
# COMPACT_ATOMS: atom_id res chain seq x y z
N LEU A 1 6.64 4.15 22.36
CA LEU A 1 7.98 4.70 22.09
C LEU A 1 8.86 4.59 23.32
N ASP A 2 8.36 4.93 24.52
CA ASP A 2 9.09 4.82 25.80
C ASP A 2 9.64 3.41 26.12
N MET A 3 9.10 2.37 25.50
CA MET A 3 9.59 0.99 25.61
C MET A 3 10.75 0.67 24.65
N GLY A 4 11.26 1.65 23.89
CA GLY A 4 12.43 1.49 23.01
C GLY A 4 12.15 0.79 21.68
N VAL A 5 10.97 0.98 21.09
CA VAL A 5 10.69 0.46 19.73
C VAL A 5 11.25 1.40 18.67
N ASP A 6 11.89 0.84 17.63
CA ASP A 6 12.54 1.62 16.57
C ASP A 6 11.59 2.11 15.47
N GLY A 7 10.32 1.68 15.49
CA GLY A 7 9.36 2.05 14.46
C GLY A 7 8.07 1.25 14.48
N PHE A 8 7.20 1.57 13.53
CA PHE A 8 5.88 0.98 13.38
C PHE A 8 5.57 0.67 11.91
N ARG A 9 4.78 -0.38 11.72
CA ARG A 9 4.01 -0.61 10.50
C ARG A 9 2.55 -0.31 10.82
N ALA A 10 2.00 0.72 10.20
CA ALA A 10 0.60 1.08 10.32
C ALA A 10 -0.25 0.29 9.32
N ASP A 11 -1.17 -0.50 9.85
CA ASP A 11 -2.08 -1.37 9.11
C ASP A 11 -3.28 -0.59 8.56
N ALA A 12 -3.81 -1.05 7.41
CA ALA A 12 -5.07 -0.56 6.84
C ALA A 12 -5.24 0.97 6.77
N VAL A 13 -4.15 1.72 6.52
CA VAL A 13 -4.18 3.19 6.67
C VAL A 13 -5.08 3.92 5.69
N ARG A 14 -5.49 3.25 4.61
CA ARG A 14 -6.48 3.78 3.67
C ARG A 14 -7.89 3.91 4.27
N HIS A 15 -8.20 3.18 5.35
CA HIS A 15 -9.51 3.11 5.99
C HIS A 15 -9.58 3.92 7.29
N LEU A 16 -8.68 4.89 7.50
CA LEU A 16 -8.64 5.66 8.75
C LEU A 16 -9.81 6.66 8.89
N ILE A 17 -10.32 7.15 7.76
CA ILE A 17 -11.31 8.22 7.71
C ILE A 17 -12.34 7.89 6.61
N GLU A 18 -13.62 8.01 6.95
CA GLU A 18 -14.75 8.00 6.03
C GLU A 18 -15.30 9.42 5.81
N ASN A 19 -16.11 9.58 4.76
CA ASN A 19 -16.82 10.82 4.46
C ASN A 19 -17.89 11.11 5.53
N ASP A 20 -17.84 12.31 6.10
CA ASP A 20 -18.69 12.72 7.23
C ASP A 20 -20.17 12.95 6.87
N GLN A 21 -20.49 12.92 5.57
CA GLN A 21 -21.86 13.04 5.08
C GLN A 21 -22.56 11.69 4.96
N PHE A 22 -21.84 10.58 5.15
CA PHE A 22 -22.38 9.21 5.10
C PHE A 22 -23.24 8.95 3.85
N ARG A 23 -22.74 9.39 2.69
CA ARG A 23 -23.42 9.18 1.41
C ARG A 23 -23.26 7.72 0.97
N ASP A 24 -24.24 7.26 0.21
CA ASP A 24 -24.17 5.94 -0.43
C ASP A 24 -23.04 5.92 -1.46
N GLU A 25 -22.31 4.80 -1.51
CA GLU A 25 -21.25 4.57 -2.51
C GLU A 25 -21.86 4.15 -3.86
N PRO A 26 -21.27 4.59 -4.98
CA PRO A 26 -21.71 4.14 -6.30
C PRO A 26 -21.34 2.67 -6.53
N LEU A 27 -22.14 1.98 -7.35
CA LEU A 27 -21.82 0.61 -7.77
C LEU A 27 -20.59 0.58 -8.67
N SER A 28 -19.72 -0.40 -8.44
CA SER A 28 -18.56 -0.69 -9.27
C SER A 28 -18.95 -1.40 -10.56
N LYS A 29 -17.99 -1.51 -11.48
CA LYS A 29 -18.16 -2.31 -12.71
C LYS A 29 -18.35 -3.81 -12.43
N ASN A 30 -17.93 -4.29 -11.26
CA ASN A 30 -18.01 -5.69 -10.85
C ASN A 30 -19.35 -6.04 -10.20
N ALA A 31 -20.22 -5.04 -9.95
CA ALA A 31 -21.54 -5.23 -9.35
C ALA A 31 -22.47 -6.14 -10.16
N LYS A 32 -22.21 -6.32 -11.46
CA LYS A 32 -23.06 -7.15 -12.33
C LYS A 32 -22.98 -8.65 -12.04
N ASP A 33 -21.85 -9.08 -11.47
CA ASP A 33 -21.53 -10.50 -11.24
C ASP A 33 -21.63 -10.88 -9.76
N SER A 34 -22.14 -9.98 -8.92
CA SER A 34 -22.17 -10.12 -7.46
C SER A 34 -23.51 -9.67 -6.88
N ASP A 35 -23.89 -10.26 -5.74
CA ASP A 35 -24.95 -9.68 -4.90
C ASP A 35 -24.39 -8.43 -4.21
N PRO A 36 -24.84 -7.22 -4.59
CA PRO A 36 -24.29 -5.98 -4.06
C PRO A 36 -24.53 -5.85 -2.55
N GLU A 37 -25.53 -6.52 -1.97
CA GLU A 37 -25.77 -6.44 -0.53
C GLU A 37 -24.72 -7.17 0.33
N VAL A 38 -23.90 -8.04 -0.29
CA VAL A 38 -22.97 -8.92 0.43
C VAL A 38 -21.52 -8.75 -0.02
N MET A 39 -21.29 -8.27 -1.25
CA MET A 39 -19.95 -8.22 -1.84
C MET A 39 -19.34 -6.82 -1.74
N TYR A 40 -18.25 -6.70 -0.97
CA TYR A 40 -17.50 -5.46 -0.81
C TYR A 40 -17.12 -4.82 -2.16
N ASP A 41 -16.56 -5.62 -3.08
CA ASP A 41 -16.12 -5.17 -4.41
C ASP A 41 -17.27 -4.75 -5.36
N ALA A 42 -18.53 -4.87 -4.95
CA ALA A 42 -19.68 -4.37 -5.71
C ALA A 42 -19.79 -2.84 -5.70
N TYR A 43 -19.05 -2.15 -4.83
CA TYR A 43 -19.05 -0.69 -4.72
C TYR A 43 -17.69 -0.08 -5.10
N GLU A 44 -17.71 1.15 -5.61
CA GLU A 44 -16.50 1.97 -5.68
C GLU A 44 -16.36 2.70 -4.35
N HIS A 45 -15.33 2.35 -3.57
CA HIS A 45 -15.17 2.84 -2.20
C HIS A 45 -14.68 4.29 -2.10
N THR A 46 -15.42 5.23 -2.68
CA THR A 46 -15.09 6.66 -2.74
C THR A 46 -15.43 7.40 -1.47
N GLU A 47 -16.29 6.85 -0.61
CA GLU A 47 -16.74 7.49 0.63
C GLU A 47 -16.07 6.87 1.86
N THR A 48 -15.58 5.64 1.77
CA THR A 48 -15.07 4.87 2.93
C THR A 48 -13.58 4.54 2.89
N ALA A 49 -12.89 4.87 1.79
CA ALA A 49 -11.46 4.62 1.66
C ALA A 49 -10.73 5.81 1.02
N ASP A 50 -9.42 5.86 1.26
CA ASP A 50 -8.48 6.80 0.62
C ASP A 50 -8.87 8.27 0.79
N GLN A 51 -9.61 8.61 1.86
CA GLN A 51 -10.03 9.99 2.13
C GLN A 51 -8.80 10.87 2.39
N PRO A 52 -8.81 12.15 1.97
CA PRO A 52 -7.68 13.07 2.18
C PRO A 52 -7.20 13.13 3.65
N GLY A 53 -8.12 13.01 4.60
CA GLY A 53 -7.84 12.99 6.04
C GLY A 53 -6.93 11.84 6.48
N SER A 54 -7.01 10.67 5.82
CA SER A 54 -6.17 9.51 6.12
C SER A 54 -4.69 9.83 5.90
N TYR A 55 -4.36 10.47 4.77
CA TYR A 55 -2.98 10.85 4.48
C TYR A 55 -2.49 11.98 5.41
N VAL A 56 -3.35 12.93 5.75
CA VAL A 56 -3.03 13.98 6.74
C VAL A 56 -2.66 13.36 8.09
N LEU A 57 -3.38 12.32 8.51
CA LEU A 57 -3.10 11.63 9.76
C LEU A 57 -1.74 10.93 9.74
N VAL A 58 -1.38 10.25 8.64
CA VAL A 58 -0.06 9.64 8.45
C VAL A 58 1.06 10.67 8.57
N ARG A 59 0.91 11.85 7.95
CA ARG A 59 1.91 12.95 8.06
C ARG A 59 2.03 13.49 9.48
N ARG A 60 0.91 13.57 10.20
CA ARG A 60 0.94 13.95 11.63
C ARG A 60 1.68 12.91 12.48
N TRP A 61 1.57 11.62 12.16
CA TRP A 61 2.35 10.59 12.83
C TRP A 61 3.84 10.69 12.50
N ARG A 62 4.21 10.88 11.22
CA ARG A 62 5.60 11.14 10.81
C ARG A 62 6.22 12.27 11.62
N LYS A 63 5.55 13.43 11.63
CA LYS A 63 5.99 14.60 12.38
C LYS A 63 6.13 14.33 13.88
N PHE A 64 5.15 13.65 14.47
CA PHE A 64 5.21 13.28 15.89
C PHE A 64 6.41 12.36 16.19
N PHE A 65 6.71 11.41 15.31
CA PHE A 65 7.87 10.53 15.45
C PHE A 65 9.20 11.28 15.31
N ASP A 66 9.30 12.24 14.40
CA ASP A 66 10.46 13.14 14.29
C ASP A 66 10.69 13.94 15.58
N GLU A 67 9.63 14.57 16.09
CA GLU A 67 9.67 15.36 17.33
C GLU A 67 10.05 14.49 18.53
N TYR A 68 9.42 13.33 18.68
CA TYR A 68 9.72 12.40 19.75
C TYR A 68 11.18 11.92 19.69
N ALA A 69 11.67 11.56 18.50
CA ALA A 69 13.03 11.08 18.34
C ALA A 69 14.05 12.13 18.76
N TYR A 70 13.83 13.38 18.32
CA TYR A 70 14.65 14.53 18.70
C TYR A 70 14.64 14.78 20.22
N GLU A 71 13.45 14.84 20.84
CA GLU A 71 13.30 15.14 22.27
C GLU A 71 13.90 14.07 23.19
N ASN A 72 13.91 12.82 22.74
CA ASN A 72 14.36 11.68 23.54
C ASN A 72 15.75 11.16 23.14
N ASN A 73 16.48 11.88 22.27
CA ASN A 73 17.78 11.47 21.75
C ASN A 73 17.76 10.03 21.19
N HIS A 74 16.69 9.72 20.45
CA HIS A 74 16.54 8.49 19.68
C HIS A 74 17.02 8.75 18.25
N ASP A 75 17.78 7.83 17.65
CA ASP A 75 18.40 8.06 16.35
C ASP A 75 17.36 8.36 15.26
N TYR A 76 16.33 7.52 15.17
CA TYR A 76 15.22 7.66 14.23
C TYR A 76 14.07 6.73 14.61
N ILE A 77 12.83 7.11 14.30
CA ILE A 77 11.67 6.22 14.44
C ILE A 77 11.09 6.00 13.04
N PHE A 78 11.12 4.74 12.60
CA PHE A 78 10.67 4.34 11.27
C PHE A 78 9.13 4.21 11.20
N LEU A 79 8.54 4.68 10.11
CA LEU A 79 7.12 4.51 9.81
C LEU A 79 6.92 3.85 8.44
N ALA A 80 6.39 2.62 8.46
CA ALA A 80 5.84 1.97 7.28
C ALA A 80 4.32 2.05 7.27
N THR A 81 3.71 2.17 6.09
CA THR A 81 2.26 2.10 5.89
C THR A 81 1.88 0.93 5.00
N GLU A 82 0.76 0.29 5.33
CA GLU A 82 0.07 -0.65 4.45
C GLU A 82 -1.17 -0.01 3.85
N ALA A 83 -1.12 0.24 2.55
CA ALA A 83 -2.24 0.73 1.77
C ALA A 83 -2.38 -0.09 0.49
N TYR A 84 -3.32 -1.03 0.49
CA TYR A 84 -3.73 -1.73 -0.73
C TYR A 84 -4.62 -0.81 -1.55
N ALA A 85 -4.04 -0.03 -2.47
CA ALA A 85 -4.78 0.80 -3.42
C ALA A 85 -4.62 0.27 -4.86
N GLN A 86 -5.71 0.28 -5.61
CA GLN A 86 -5.70 -0.06 -7.04
C GLN A 86 -5.01 1.02 -7.90
N ASP A 87 -4.96 2.26 -7.41
CA ASP A 87 -4.26 3.37 -8.04
C ASP A 87 -2.92 3.62 -7.34
N ILE A 88 -1.83 3.46 -8.09
CA ILE A 88 -0.47 3.70 -7.59
C ILE A 88 -0.30 5.10 -7.02
N LYS A 89 -1.02 6.10 -7.54
CA LYS A 89 -0.92 7.49 -7.05
C LYS A 89 -1.36 7.62 -5.60
N LYS A 90 -2.42 6.90 -5.21
CA LYS A 90 -2.89 6.85 -3.81
C LYS A 90 -1.84 6.23 -2.89
N VAL A 91 -1.13 5.21 -3.37
CA VAL A 91 0.01 4.63 -2.63
C VAL A 91 1.13 5.67 -2.46
N MET A 92 1.41 6.46 -3.51
CA MET A 92 2.45 7.49 -3.47
C MET A 92 2.11 8.66 -2.54
N GLU A 93 0.83 8.99 -2.36
CA GLU A 93 0.39 10.05 -1.43
C GLU A 93 0.79 9.74 0.04
N HIS A 94 1.04 8.48 0.39
CA HIS A 94 1.54 8.12 1.71
C HIS A 94 2.99 8.56 1.97
N PHE A 95 3.81 8.77 0.93
CA PHE A 95 5.19 9.24 1.10
C PHE A 95 5.27 10.75 1.33
N ALA A 96 4.47 11.55 0.62
CA ALA A 96 4.40 13.01 0.84
C ALA A 96 3.16 13.65 0.19
N LEU A 97 2.78 14.83 0.67
CA LEU A 97 1.91 15.78 -0.06
C LEU A 97 2.77 16.87 -0.69
N ASN A 98 2.54 17.15 -1.98
CA ASN A 98 3.21 18.23 -2.73
C ASN A 98 4.75 18.23 -2.62
N HIS A 99 5.36 17.08 -2.30
CA HIS A 99 6.80 16.94 -2.06
C HIS A 99 7.37 17.77 -0.88
N GLU A 100 6.52 18.38 -0.05
CA GLU A 100 6.95 19.25 1.07
C GLU A 100 6.60 18.67 2.45
N GLU A 101 5.45 18.01 2.56
CA GLU A 101 5.00 17.39 3.83
C GLU A 101 5.26 15.89 3.80
N LEU A 102 6.33 15.45 4.47
CA LEU A 102 6.73 14.05 4.55
C LEU A 102 5.67 13.21 5.29
N GLY A 103 5.37 12.06 4.70
CA GLY A 103 4.54 11.00 5.26
C GLY A 103 5.39 9.82 5.72
N SER A 104 4.93 8.59 5.45
CA SER A 104 5.67 7.38 5.81
C SER A 104 6.99 7.24 5.04
N ASP A 105 7.99 6.63 5.67
CA ASP A 105 9.28 6.34 5.06
C ASP A 105 9.15 5.31 3.94
N VAL A 106 8.20 4.40 4.13
CA VAL A 106 7.86 3.32 3.23
C VAL A 106 6.34 3.16 3.21
N SER A 107 5.73 3.26 2.04
CA SER A 107 4.48 2.54 1.77
C SER A 107 4.82 1.17 1.18
N ILE A 108 4.30 0.10 1.77
CA ILE A 108 4.67 -1.27 1.37
C ILE A 108 4.22 -1.53 -0.06
N ASN A 109 5.18 -1.90 -0.91
CA ASN A 109 4.95 -2.18 -2.31
C ASN A 109 4.50 -3.62 -2.53
N PHE A 110 3.21 -3.79 -2.78
CA PHE A 110 2.60 -5.07 -3.07
C PHE A 110 2.45 -5.39 -4.57
N LEU A 111 2.96 -4.56 -5.50
CA LEU A 111 2.80 -4.81 -6.93
C LEU A 111 3.36 -6.19 -7.36
N ILE A 112 4.51 -6.59 -6.80
CA ILE A 112 5.05 -7.94 -7.05
C ILE A 112 4.19 -9.01 -6.40
N THR A 113 3.69 -8.78 -5.18
CA THR A 113 2.78 -9.72 -4.51
C THR A 113 1.55 -9.99 -5.39
N TYR A 114 0.92 -8.94 -5.92
CA TYR A 114 -0.24 -9.07 -6.82
C TYR A 114 0.10 -9.72 -8.16
N TYR A 115 1.25 -9.38 -8.74
CA TYR A 115 1.74 -10.04 -9.95
C TYR A 115 1.90 -11.55 -9.74
N LEU A 116 2.40 -11.98 -8.59
CA LEU A 116 2.57 -13.40 -8.26
C LEU A 116 1.23 -14.13 -8.06
N ASP A 117 0.15 -13.43 -7.72
CA ASP A 117 -1.18 -14.03 -7.55
C ASP A 117 -1.97 -14.22 -8.85
N LYS A 118 -1.45 -13.71 -9.98
CA LYS A 118 -2.03 -13.94 -11.32
C LYS A 118 -1.98 -15.41 -11.75
N GLU A 119 -2.68 -15.71 -12.84
CA GLU A 119 -2.55 -16.99 -13.53
C GLU A 119 -1.15 -17.16 -14.14
N ASP A 120 -0.72 -18.41 -14.33
CA ASP A 120 0.67 -18.72 -14.73
C ASP A 120 1.03 -18.22 -16.14
N ASP A 121 0.08 -18.16 -17.07
CA ASP A 121 0.27 -17.65 -18.42
C ASP A 121 0.42 -16.12 -18.48
N GLU A 122 -0.03 -15.40 -17.45
CA GLU A 122 0.17 -13.97 -17.28
C GLU A 122 1.52 -13.61 -16.63
N LYS A 123 2.25 -14.61 -16.11
CA LYS A 123 3.55 -14.43 -15.44
C LYS A 123 4.70 -14.53 -16.43
N HIS A 124 5.08 -13.40 -17.01
CA HIS A 124 6.23 -13.30 -17.90
C HIS A 124 7.07 -12.04 -17.64
N GLY A 125 8.33 -12.04 -18.11
CA GLY A 125 9.30 -10.97 -17.82
C GLY A 125 8.80 -9.57 -18.15
N LEU A 126 8.10 -9.39 -19.28
CA LEU A 126 7.52 -8.08 -19.65
C LEU A 126 6.41 -7.62 -18.68
N ALA A 127 5.60 -8.54 -18.14
CA ALA A 127 4.57 -8.18 -17.16
C ALA A 127 5.20 -7.77 -15.82
N LEU A 128 6.27 -8.46 -15.39
CA LEU A 128 7.06 -8.06 -14.22
C LEU A 128 7.72 -6.68 -14.43
N ASP A 129 8.39 -6.47 -15.57
CA ASP A 129 9.05 -5.20 -15.90
C ASP A 129 8.07 -4.02 -15.87
N LYS A 130 6.82 -4.24 -16.32
CA LYS A 130 5.76 -3.24 -16.20
C LYS A 130 5.47 -2.87 -14.74
N GLN A 131 5.40 -3.85 -13.83
CA GLN A 131 5.19 -3.57 -12.40
C GLN A 131 6.37 -2.80 -11.79
N LEU A 132 7.59 -3.17 -12.15
CA LEU A 132 8.80 -2.49 -11.67
C LEU A 132 8.83 -1.03 -12.15
N SER A 133 8.56 -0.83 -13.44
CA SER A 133 8.53 0.48 -14.08
C SER A 133 7.40 1.37 -13.54
N GLU A 134 6.23 0.80 -13.27
CA GLU A 134 5.09 1.53 -12.69
C GLU A 134 5.43 2.08 -11.29
N TRP A 135 6.05 1.28 -10.43
CA TRP A 135 6.52 1.76 -9.13
C TRP A 135 7.57 2.87 -9.28
N HIS A 136 8.65 2.60 -10.03
CA HIS A 136 9.76 3.54 -10.15
C HIS A 136 9.41 4.86 -10.83
N SER A 137 8.48 4.85 -11.80
CA SER A 137 8.05 6.07 -12.48
C SER A 137 7.13 6.96 -11.65
N ASN A 138 6.53 6.44 -10.58
CA ASN A 138 5.65 7.19 -9.68
C ASN A 138 6.29 7.50 -8.32
N LEU A 139 7.40 6.83 -7.97
CA LEU A 139 8.08 7.02 -6.68
C LEU A 139 8.58 8.47 -6.56
N PRO A 140 8.24 9.20 -5.48
CA PRO A 140 8.76 10.55 -5.26
C PRO A 140 10.28 10.58 -5.11
N ASP A 141 10.93 11.65 -5.58
CA ASP A 141 12.40 11.78 -5.61
C ASP A 141 13.10 11.57 -4.26
N HIS A 142 12.44 11.91 -3.15
CA HIS A 142 12.99 11.75 -1.79
C HIS A 142 12.72 10.37 -1.18
N ALA A 143 11.85 9.57 -1.79
CA ALA A 143 11.37 8.32 -1.22
C ALA A 143 12.30 7.15 -1.54
N TRP A 144 12.31 6.15 -0.65
CA TRP A 144 13.05 4.91 -0.87
C TRP A 144 12.13 3.79 -1.35
N SER A 145 12.60 3.02 -2.34
CA SER A 145 11.84 1.87 -2.84
C SER A 145 11.90 0.68 -1.87
N ASN A 146 10.88 -0.17 -1.91
CA ASN A 146 10.84 -1.48 -1.26
C ASN A 146 10.12 -2.49 -2.16
N TRP A 147 10.26 -3.78 -1.85
CA TRP A 147 9.64 -4.86 -2.60
C TRP A 147 9.10 -5.92 -1.64
N CYS A 148 7.78 -6.09 -1.58
CA CYS A 148 7.14 -7.17 -0.85
C CYS A 148 6.71 -8.27 -1.82
N LEU A 149 7.26 -9.47 -1.65
CA LEU A 149 6.91 -10.65 -2.45
C LEU A 149 5.80 -11.48 -1.79
N GLY A 150 5.46 -11.21 -0.53
CA GLY A 150 4.36 -11.84 0.17
C GLY A 150 4.26 -11.40 1.63
N SER A 151 3.05 -11.51 2.18
CA SER A 151 2.68 -11.26 3.57
C SER A 151 1.93 -12.47 4.15
N HIS A 152 1.46 -12.33 5.39
CA HIS A 152 0.59 -13.30 6.06
C HIS A 152 -0.81 -13.40 5.41
N ASP A 153 -1.22 -12.42 4.61
CA ASP A 153 -2.49 -12.40 3.86
C ASP A 153 -2.35 -13.05 2.47
N SER A 154 -1.13 -13.35 2.05
CA SER A 154 -0.84 -13.94 0.74
C SER A 154 -0.40 -15.40 0.86
N ARG A 155 -0.70 -16.21 -0.16
CA ARG A 155 -0.12 -17.56 -0.26
C ARG A 155 1.40 -17.48 -0.32
N ARG A 156 2.10 -18.52 0.13
CA ARG A 156 3.58 -18.55 0.10
C ARG A 156 4.09 -18.43 -1.35
N ILE A 157 5.21 -17.76 -1.55
CA ILE A 157 5.77 -17.54 -2.90
C ILE A 157 5.98 -18.84 -3.68
N ALA A 158 6.45 -19.91 -3.02
CA ALA A 158 6.69 -21.21 -3.65
C ALA A 158 5.42 -21.87 -4.20
N THR A 159 4.23 -21.47 -3.74
CA THR A 159 2.94 -21.98 -4.26
C THR A 159 2.32 -21.06 -5.31
N ARG A 160 2.88 -19.85 -5.49
CA ARG A 160 2.42 -18.84 -6.44
C ARG A 160 3.30 -18.77 -7.68
N LEU A 161 4.56 -19.18 -7.58
CA LEU A 161 5.40 -19.39 -8.75
C LEU A 161 5.00 -20.68 -9.49
N PRO A 162 5.10 -20.72 -10.82
CA PRO A 162 4.85 -21.93 -11.59
C PRO A 162 5.74 -23.07 -11.08
N GLN A 163 5.16 -24.24 -10.81
CA GLN A 163 5.89 -25.42 -10.31
C GLN A 163 6.63 -26.21 -11.40
N LYS A 164 6.75 -25.66 -12.62
CA LYS A 164 7.56 -26.32 -13.66
C LYS A 164 9.00 -26.35 -13.19
N GLU A 165 9.55 -27.56 -13.09
CA GLU A 165 10.98 -27.78 -12.93
C GLU A 165 11.69 -26.87 -13.92
N LEU A 166 12.49 -25.94 -13.39
CA LEU A 166 13.47 -25.22 -14.17
C LEU A 166 14.51 -26.26 -14.56
N ILE A 167 14.22 -27.02 -15.62
CA ILE A 167 15.23 -27.85 -16.28
C ILE A 167 16.18 -26.83 -16.89
N ASP A 168 17.30 -26.64 -16.19
CA ASP A 168 18.47 -25.99 -16.72
C ASP A 168 18.90 -26.76 -17.99
N GLY A 169 18.71 -26.11 -19.14
CA GLY A 169 19.27 -26.54 -20.42
C GLY A 169 20.66 -25.98 -20.63
#